data_AF-A0A432Q5C9-F1
#
_entry.id   AF-A0A432Q5C9-F1
#
_cell.length_a   1.000
_cell.length_b   1.000
_cell.length_c   1.000
_cell.angle_alpha   90.00
_cell.angle_beta   90.00
_cell.angle_gamma   90.00
#
_symmetry.space_group_name_H-M   'P 1'
#
loop_
_entity.id
_entity.type
_entity.pdbx_description
1 polymer ?
#
loop_
_entity_poly.entity_id
_entity_poly.type
_entity_poly.pdbx_seq_one_letter_code
_entity_poly.pdbx_strand_id
1 'polypeptide(L)'
;MGEARIDLNLESLRFSNPVPEEGEEIIVEAVIRNFGESCRFDAVFYWAPEIILSDRQIEEYTNPEYEIYRKNVKIPSGGKVAIQFRWKVKKGFACMFVKPEKVEFFDSWNEFNKSNQNLEKAQ
;
A
#
# COMPACT_ATOMS: atom_id res chain seq x y z
N MET A 1 6.26 19.52 20.98
CA MET A 1 5.65 18.26 20.49
C MET A 1 5.80 18.28 18.99
N GLY A 2 6.44 17.27 18.40
CA GLY A 2 6.48 17.14 16.94
C GLY A 2 5.10 16.73 16.44
N GLU A 3 4.70 17.23 15.28
CA GLU A 3 3.46 16.81 14.63
C GLU A 3 3.58 15.35 14.19
N ALA A 4 2.49 14.58 14.35
CA ALA A 4 2.42 13.20 13.89
C ALA A 4 2.70 13.15 12.39
N ARG A 5 3.77 12.46 12.00
CA ARG A 5 4.25 12.43 10.61
C ARG A 5 4.02 11.05 10.02
N ILE A 6 3.31 11.03 8.90
CA ILE A 6 3.33 9.90 7.98
C ILE A 6 4.61 9.97 7.13
N ASP A 7 5.33 8.86 7.07
CA ASP A 7 6.50 8.71 6.20
C ASP A 7 6.53 7.26 5.69
N LEU A 8 5.81 7.04 4.59
CA LEU A 8 5.72 5.74 3.93
C LEU A 8 6.56 5.74 2.67
N ASN A 9 7.39 4.73 2.51
CA ASN A 9 8.18 4.52 1.32
C ASN A 9 7.85 3.18 0.66
N LEU A 10 7.69 3.19 -0.66
CA LEU A 10 7.62 1.97 -1.47
C LEU A 10 9.05 1.48 -1.73
N GLU A 11 9.54 0.55 -0.91
CA GLU A 11 10.90 0.01 -1.05
C GLU A 11 11.07 -0.82 -2.32
N SER A 12 10.02 -1.52 -2.74
CA SER A 12 10.05 -2.27 -3.99
C SER A 12 8.64 -2.48 -4.55
N LEU A 13 8.55 -2.49 -5.87
CA LEU A 13 7.41 -2.96 -6.64
C LEU A 13 7.94 -3.88 -7.75
N ARG A 14 7.48 -5.12 -7.79
CA ARG A 14 7.93 -6.15 -8.73
C ARG A 14 6.74 -6.84 -9.36
N PHE A 15 6.94 -7.28 -10.59
CA PHE A 15 6.01 -8.10 -11.33
C PHE A 15 6.66 -9.46 -11.57
N SER A 16 5.87 -10.54 -11.53
CA SER A 16 6.35 -11.87 -11.90
C SER A 16 6.90 -11.93 -13.32
N ASN A 17 6.36 -11.12 -14.22
CA ASN A 17 6.91 -10.81 -15.54
C ASN A 17 7.17 -9.29 -15.61
N PRO A 18 8.42 -8.82 -15.79
CA PRO A 18 8.74 -7.40 -15.80
C PRO A 18 8.22 -6.65 -17.03
N VAL A 19 7.88 -7.36 -18.11
CA VAL A 19 7.30 -6.79 -19.34
C VAL A 19 6.05 -7.59 -19.70
N PRO A 20 4.96 -7.44 -18.92
CA PRO A 20 3.78 -8.25 -19.11
C PRO A 20 2.99 -7.81 -20.34
N GLU A 21 2.40 -8.76 -21.05
CA GLU A 21 1.57 -8.49 -22.21
C GLU A 21 0.11 -8.22 -21.83
N GLU A 22 -0.64 -7.57 -22.72
CA GLU A 22 -2.07 -7.35 -22.54
C GLU A 22 -2.80 -8.69 -22.29
N GLY A 23 -3.61 -8.74 -21.23
CA GLY A 23 -4.38 -9.92 -20.87
C GLY A 23 -3.62 -11.00 -20.10
N GLU A 24 -2.29 -10.86 -19.92
CA GLU A 24 -1.50 -11.73 -19.06
C GLU A 24 -1.91 -11.57 -17.59
N GLU A 25 -1.97 -12.69 -16.85
CA GLU A 25 -2.14 -12.66 -15.40
C GLU A 25 -0.76 -12.69 -14.73
N ILE A 26 -0.44 -11.63 -13.99
CA ILE A 26 0.82 -11.52 -13.26
C ILE A 26 0.60 -11.48 -11.75
N ILE A 27 1.65 -11.81 -11.01
CA ILE A 27 1.76 -11.56 -9.58
C ILE A 27 2.48 -10.23 -9.39
N VAL A 28 1.84 -9.33 -8.63
CA VAL A 28 2.41 -8.07 -8.19
C VAL A 28 2.89 -8.23 -6.76
N GLU A 29 4.12 -7.80 -6.49
CA GLU A 29 4.73 -7.78 -5.15
C GLU A 29 5.18 -6.38 -4.80
N ALA A 30 4.69 -5.86 -3.68
CA ALA A 30 5.04 -4.55 -3.17
C ALA A 30 5.52 -4.64 -1.72
N VAL A 31 6.59 -3.91 -1.40
CA VAL A 31 7.09 -3.76 -0.02
C VAL A 31 7.00 -2.31 0.37
N ILE A 32 6.21 -2.03 1.40
CA ILE A 32 6.03 -0.68 1.96
C ILE A 32 6.69 -0.65 3.34
N ARG A 33 7.57 0.33 3.57
CA ARG A 33 8.17 0.61 4.86
C ARG A 33 7.61 1.89 5.45
N ASN A 34 7.41 1.88 6.77
CA ASN A 34 7.02 3.04 7.54
C ASN A 34 8.22 3.59 8.32
N PHE A 35 8.66 4.80 7.99
CA PHE A 35 9.67 5.56 8.72
C PHE A 35 9.06 6.57 9.69
N GLY A 36 7.74 6.79 9.61
CA GLY A 36 7.00 7.71 10.45
C GLY A 36 6.38 7.03 11.66
N GLU A 37 5.28 7.58 12.15
CA GLU A 37 4.52 7.02 13.26
C GLU A 37 3.72 5.79 12.86
N SER A 38 3.43 4.93 13.84
CA SER A 38 2.55 3.76 13.68
C SER A 38 1.20 4.17 13.07
N CYS A 39 0.87 3.60 11.91
CA CYS A 39 -0.30 4.02 11.13
C CYS A 39 -1.06 2.86 10.47
N ARG A 40 -2.37 3.05 10.30
CA ARG A 40 -3.28 2.25 9.50
C ARG A 40 -3.69 3.06 8.27
N PHE A 41 -3.79 2.43 7.11
CA PHE A 41 -4.22 3.08 5.86
C PHE A 41 -4.72 2.05 4.86
N ASP A 42 -5.47 2.49 3.85
CA ASP A 42 -5.78 1.70 2.67
C ASP A 42 -4.64 1.87 1.66
N ALA A 43 -3.89 0.80 1.37
CA ALA A 43 -2.93 0.77 0.27
C ALA A 43 -3.68 0.49 -1.03
N VAL A 44 -3.79 1.49 -1.90
CA VAL A 44 -4.53 1.40 -3.16
C VAL A 44 -3.57 1.41 -4.34
N PHE A 45 -3.64 0.37 -5.15
CA PHE A 45 -2.79 0.18 -6.33
C PHE A 45 -3.56 0.60 -7.56
N TYR A 46 -2.89 1.38 -8.41
CA TYR A 46 -3.41 1.87 -9.68
C TYR A 46 -2.48 1.48 -10.82
N TRP A 47 -3.06 1.13 -11.96
CA TRP A 47 -2.33 1.03 -13.22
C TRP A 47 -2.41 2.35 -13.99
N ALA A 48 -1.43 2.65 -14.82
CA ALA A 48 -1.46 3.83 -15.70
C ALA A 48 -1.01 3.47 -17.13
N PRO A 49 -1.59 4.12 -18.15
CA PRO A 49 -1.26 3.89 -19.55
C PRO A 49 0.03 4.62 -19.99
N GLU A 50 0.63 5.39 -19.08
CA GLU A 50 1.89 6.10 -19.27
C GLU A 50 2.71 6.10 -17.98
N ILE A 51 3.99 6.50 -18.06
CA ILE A 51 4.86 6.63 -16.89
C ILE A 51 4.45 7.87 -16.10
N ILE A 52 4.25 7.70 -14.79
CA ILE A 52 3.94 8.81 -13.86
C ILE A 52 5.22 9.60 -13.58
N LEU A 53 5.21 10.88 -13.95
CA LEU A 53 6.32 11.82 -13.77
C LEU A 53 5.90 13.09 -13.00
N SER A 54 4.62 13.23 -12.65
CA SER A 54 4.08 14.41 -11.98
C SER A 54 2.85 14.12 -11.12
N ASP A 55 2.61 14.98 -10.13
CA ASP A 55 1.43 14.87 -9.24
C ASP A 55 0.11 15.01 -10.01
N ARG A 56 0.08 15.80 -11.09
CA ARG A 56 -1.08 15.91 -11.97
C ARG A 56 -1.49 14.57 -12.57
N GLN A 57 -0.52 13.75 -13.00
CA GLN A 57 -0.80 12.41 -13.53
C GLN A 57 -1.30 11.48 -12.42
N ILE A 58 -0.79 11.62 -11.19
CA ILE A 58 -1.32 10.88 -10.03
C ILE A 58 -2.79 11.20 -9.83
N GLU A 59 -3.17 12.48 -9.85
CA GLU A 59 -4.57 12.90 -9.70
C GLU A 59 -5.47 12.36 -10.82
N GLU A 60 -5.00 12.42 -12.07
CA GLU A 60 -5.73 11.91 -13.23
C GLU A 60 -6.05 10.41 -13.11
N TYR A 61 -5.07 9.60 -12.69
CA TYR A 61 -5.21 8.15 -12.60
C TYR A 61 -5.68 7.64 -11.23
N THR A 62 -5.86 8.52 -10.22
CA THR A 62 -6.47 8.13 -8.93
C THR A 62 -8.00 8.13 -9.05
N ASN A 63 -8.55 7.15 -9.77
CA ASN A 63 -9.99 6.97 -9.88
C ASN A 63 -10.36 5.47 -10.05
N PRO A 64 -11.64 5.08 -9.89
CA PRO A 64 -12.03 3.66 -9.89
C PRO A 64 -11.74 2.88 -11.17
N GLU A 65 -11.57 3.55 -12.31
CA GLU A 65 -11.24 2.88 -13.59
C GLU A 65 -9.83 2.27 -13.56
N TYR A 66 -8.91 2.92 -12.85
CA TYR A 66 -7.50 2.55 -12.78
C TYR A 66 -7.14 1.79 -11.50
N GLU A 67 -8.04 1.70 -10.52
CA GLU A 67 -7.84 0.91 -9.29
C GLU A 67 -7.83 -0.59 -9.62
N ILE A 68 -6.79 -1.29 -9.16
CA ILE A 68 -6.62 -2.74 -9.43
C ILE A 68 -6.61 -3.58 -8.16
N TYR A 69 -6.25 -2.98 -7.02
CA TYR A 69 -6.19 -3.68 -5.75
C TYR A 69 -6.20 -2.69 -4.58
N ARG A 70 -6.88 -3.08 -3.50
CA ARG A 70 -6.96 -2.32 -2.26
C ARG A 70 -6.78 -3.25 -1.07
N LYS A 71 -5.94 -2.83 -0.11
CA LYS A 71 -5.74 -3.56 1.13
C LYS A 71 -5.65 -2.61 2.31
N ASN A 72 -6.44 -2.87 3.35
CA ASN A 72 -6.24 -2.19 4.63
C ASN A 72 -4.96 -2.72 5.27
N VAL A 73 -4.05 -1.82 5.58
CA VAL A 73 -2.70 -2.09 6.01
C VAL A 73 -2.48 -1.39 7.34
N LYS A 74 -1.81 -2.09 8.25
CA LYS A 74 -1.40 -1.57 9.55
C LYS A 74 0.09 -1.81 9.72
N ILE A 75 0.88 -0.75 9.85
CA ILE A 75 2.34 -0.84 9.96
C ILE A 75 2.79 -0.03 11.19
N PRO A 76 3.48 -0.66 12.16
CA PRO A 76 4.07 0.08 13.26
C PRO A 76 5.21 0.99 12.76
N SER A 77 5.61 1.98 13.57
CA SER A 77 6.79 2.80 13.30
C SER A 77 8.03 1.93 13.09
N GLY A 78 8.81 2.22 12.05
CA GLY A 78 9.97 1.44 11.62
C GLY A 78 9.64 0.09 10.96
N GLY A 79 8.35 -0.29 10.90
CA GLY A 79 7.88 -1.56 10.36
C GLY A 79 7.83 -1.60 8.83
N LYS A 80 7.57 -2.80 8.31
CA LYS A 80 7.36 -3.04 6.88
C LYS A 80 6.22 -4.02 6.66
N VAL A 81 5.58 -3.94 5.50
CA VAL A 81 4.58 -4.90 5.03
C VAL A 81 4.90 -5.34 3.62
N ALA A 82 4.73 -6.63 3.34
CA ALA A 82 4.72 -7.17 1.98
C ALA A 82 3.26 -7.38 1.54
N ILE A 83 2.94 -6.91 0.34
CA ILE A 83 1.64 -7.06 -0.30
C ILE A 83 1.87 -7.83 -1.59
N GLN A 84 1.11 -8.91 -1.77
CA GLN A 84 1.13 -9.71 -2.98
C GLN A 84 -0.30 -9.91 -3.47
N PHE A 85 -0.55 -9.72 -4.76
CA PHE A 85 -1.84 -9.96 -5.39
C PHE A 85 -1.68 -10.35 -6.86
N ARG A 86 -2.71 -11.00 -7.42
CA ARG A 86 -2.79 -11.31 -8.84
C ARG A 86 -3.54 -10.21 -9.58
N TRP A 87 -3.08 -9.87 -10.77
CA TRP A 87 -3.73 -8.87 -11.62
C TRP A 87 -3.65 -9.27 -13.09
N LYS A 88 -4.74 -9.03 -13.83
CA LYS A 88 -4.80 -9.24 -15.28
C LYS A 88 -4.48 -7.93 -15.99
N VAL A 89 -3.37 -7.90 -16.73
CA VAL A 89 -2.82 -6.70 -17.36
C VAL A 89 -3.80 -6.11 -18.37
N LYS A 90 -4.01 -4.80 -18.25
CA LYS A 90 -4.90 -4.03 -19.12
C LYS A 90 -4.15 -3.54 -20.36
N LYS A 91 -4.91 -3.33 -21.44
CA LYS A 91 -4.38 -2.75 -22.68
C LYS A 91 -3.73 -1.40 -22.40
N GLY A 92 -2.51 -1.24 -22.91
CA GLY A 92 -1.75 0.01 -22.78
C GLY A 92 -1.06 0.19 -21.43
N PHE A 93 -1.02 -0.83 -20.56
CA PHE A 93 -0.27 -0.75 -19.31
C PHE A 93 1.18 -0.31 -19.52
N ALA A 94 1.58 0.76 -18.85
CA ALA A 94 2.95 1.27 -18.87
C ALA A 94 3.58 1.24 -17.48
N CYS A 95 2.82 1.55 -16.42
CA CYS A 95 3.35 1.53 -15.06
C CYS A 95 2.26 1.33 -14.00
N MET A 96 2.71 1.09 -12.77
CA MET A 96 1.85 0.93 -11.59
C MET A 96 2.38 1.81 -10.46
N PHE A 97 1.47 2.39 -9.68
CA PHE A 97 1.80 3.15 -8.47
C PHE A 97 0.84 2.78 -7.33
N VAL A 98 1.23 3.17 -6.11
CA VAL A 98 0.43 2.95 -4.90
C VAL A 98 0.21 4.27 -4.19
N LYS A 99 -1.01 4.49 -3.70
CA LYS A 99 -1.39 5.66 -2.90
C LYS A 99 -1.96 5.19 -1.55
N PRO A 100 -1.48 5.74 -0.42
CA PRO A 100 -2.14 5.53 0.86
C PRO A 100 -3.40 6.41 0.95
N GLU A 101 -4.52 5.81 1.36
CA GLU A 101 -5.77 6.51 1.66
C GLU A 101 -6.22 6.23 3.10
N LYS A 102 -7.09 7.09 3.65
CA LYS A 102 -7.67 6.92 5.01
C LYS A 102 -6.62 6.61 6.09
N VAL A 103 -5.60 7.45 6.15
CA VAL A 103 -4.50 7.29 7.10
C VAL A 103 -4.98 7.62 8.52
N GLU A 104 -4.76 6.70 9.44
CA GLU A 104 -5.07 6.81 10.87
C GLU A 104 -3.83 6.42 11.69
N PHE A 105 -3.48 7.21 12.70
CA PHE A 105 -2.36 6.88 13.59
C PHE A 105 -2.83 6.02 14.76
N PHE A 106 -1.98 5.10 15.21
CA PHE A 106 -2.27 4.26 16.38
C PHE A 106 -1.07 4.16 17.31
N ASP A 107 -1.33 4.04 18.60
CA ASP A 107 -0.28 3.77 19.58
C ASP A 107 -0.06 2.25 19.69
N SER A 108 1.07 1.79 19.14
CA SER A 108 1.43 0.37 19.13
C SER A 108 1.65 -0.22 20.52
N TRP A 109 2.08 0.60 21.50
CA TRP A 109 2.28 0.14 22.88
C TRP A 109 0.94 -0.11 23.58
N ASN A 110 -0.02 0.80 23.38
CA ASN A 110 -1.36 0.68 23.97
C ASN A 110 -2.18 -0.46 23.36
N GLU A 111 -2.03 -0.74 22.07
CA GLU A 111 -2.72 -1.88 21.44
C GLU A 111 -2.15 -3.24 21.88
N PHE A 112 -0.83 -3.37 22.03
CA PHE A 112 -0.22 -4.60 22.56
C PHE A 112 -0.77 -4.94 23.95
N ASN A 113 -0.87 -3.93 24.82
CA ASN A 113 -1.40 -4.10 26.18
C ASN A 113 -2.90 -4.48 26.20
N LYS A 114 -3.71 -3.88 25.31
CA LYS A 114 -5.13 -4.25 25.16
C LYS A 114 -5.31 -5.69 24.68
N SER A 115 -4.47 -6.14 23.73
CA SER A 115 -4.49 -7.53 23.25
C SER A 115 -4.16 -8.52 24.38
N ASN A 116 -3.17 -8.22 25.23
CA ASN A 116 -2.81 -9.10 26.35
C ASN A 116 -3.87 -9.13 27.45
N GLN A 117 -4.48 -8.00 27.79
CA GLN A 117 -5.57 -7.95 28.78
C GLN A 117 -6.82 -8.74 28.34
N ASN A 118 -7.08 -8.84 27.03
CA ASN A 118 -8.21 -9.63 26.51
C ASN A 118 -7.92 -11.14 26.52
N LEU A 119 -6.65 -11.54 26.40
CA LEU A 119 -6.24 -12.94 26.52
C LEU A 119 -6.32 -13.44 27.97
N GLU A 120 -5.94 -12.60 28.94
CA GLU A 120 -6.05 -12.93 30.37
C GLU A 120 -7.49 -13.01 30.87
N LYS A 121 -8.44 -12.32 30.22
CA LYS A 121 -9.88 -12.39 30.55
C LYS A 121 -10.64 -13.52 29.86
N ALA A 122 -9.99 -14.24 28.96
CA ALA A 122 -10.56 -15.38 28.22
C ALA A 122 -10.15 -16.74 28.80
N GLN A 123 -9.43 -16.75 29.93
CA GLN A 123 -9.11 -17.91 30.77
C GLN A 123 -9.99 -17.92 32.03
#